data_AF-A0A8T7G8F8-F1
#
_entry.id   AF-A0A8T7G8F8-F1
#
_cell.length_a   1.000
_cell.length_b   1.000
_cell.length_c   1.000
_cell.angle_alpha   90.00
_cell.angle_beta   90.00
_cell.angle_gamma   90.00
#
_symmetry.space_group_name_H-M   'P 1'
#
loop_
_entity.id
_entity.type
_entity.pdbx_description
1 polymer ?
#
loop_
_entity_poly.entity_id
_entity_poly.type
_entity_poly.pdbx_seq_one_letter_code
_entity_poly.pdbx_strand_id
1 'polypeptide(L)'
;MSDLERLFNAQAVSARWMAEHENTGARLEIALIKERAAYLLSQHEPVASLGLDREALRAALSYLWHGSEQQALCDFFKGKKL
;
A
#
# COMPACT_ATOMS: atom_id res chain seq x y z
N MET A 1 27.36 -2.06 -33.12
CA MET A 1 26.89 -2.54 -31.80
C MET A 1 27.59 -3.86 -31.52
N SER A 2 28.47 -3.90 -30.53
CA SER A 2 29.22 -5.10 -30.16
C SER A 2 28.30 -6.12 -29.45
N ASP A 3 28.68 -7.40 -29.45
CA ASP A 3 27.90 -8.43 -28.76
C ASP A 3 27.87 -8.22 -27.24
N LEU A 4 28.89 -7.57 -26.67
CA LEU A 4 28.90 -7.12 -25.28
C LEU A 4 27.82 -6.08 -25.00
N GLU A 5 27.64 -5.10 -25.88
CA GLU A 5 26.60 -4.07 -25.75
C GLU A 5 25.20 -4.68 -25.83
N ARG A 6 25.00 -5.69 -26.68
CA ARG A 6 23.74 -6.44 -26.78
C ARG A 6 23.42 -7.19 -25.48
N LEU A 7 24.43 -7.80 -24.88
CA LEU A 7 24.29 -8.59 -23.65
C LEU A 7 23.92 -7.70 -22.45
N PHE A 8 24.59 -6.56 -22.28
CA PHE A 8 24.24 -5.59 -21.24
C PHE A 8 22.85 -4.99 -21.43
N ASN A 9 22.45 -4.70 -22.67
CA ASN A 9 21.12 -4.18 -22.95
C ASN A 9 20.03 -5.22 -22.64
N ALA A 10 20.25 -6.49 -22.99
CA ALA A 10 19.34 -7.58 -22.66
C ALA A 10 19.19 -7.76 -21.13
N GLN A 11 20.29 -7.65 -20.37
CA GLN A 11 20.25 -7.69 -18.91
C GLN A 11 19.45 -6.52 -18.31
N ALA A 12 19.64 -5.29 -18.82
CA ALA A 12 18.90 -4.12 -18.36
C ALA A 12 17.39 -4.25 -18.62
N VAL A 13 17.00 -4.76 -19.80
CA VAL A 13 15.60 -5.04 -20.13
C VAL A 13 15.01 -6.12 -19.21
N SER A 14 15.76 -7.20 -18.96
CA SER A 14 15.33 -8.26 -18.04
C SER A 14 15.16 -7.74 -16.61
N ALA A 15 16.11 -6.96 -16.11
CA ALA A 15 16.05 -6.37 -14.77
C ALA A 15 14.85 -5.42 -14.63
N ARG A 16 14.60 -4.59 -15.65
CA ARG A 16 13.43 -3.72 -15.69
C ARG A 16 12.13 -4.51 -15.68
N TRP A 17 12.03 -5.57 -16.47
CA TRP A 17 10.82 -6.38 -16.55
C TRP A 17 10.52 -7.11 -15.24
N MET A 18 11.56 -7.62 -14.56
CA MET A 18 11.45 -8.19 -13.22
C MET A 18 10.95 -7.15 -12.20
N ALA A 19 11.54 -5.95 -12.19
CA ALA A 19 11.13 -4.88 -11.30
C ALA A 19 9.67 -4.43 -11.57
N GLU A 20 9.25 -4.37 -12.84
CA GLU A 20 7.85 -4.08 -13.22
C GLU A 20 6.88 -5.18 -12.76
N HIS A 21 7.30 -6.45 -12.86
CA HIS A 21 6.51 -7.59 -12.41
C HIS A 21 6.34 -7.60 -10.88
N GLU A 22 7.43 -7.41 -10.13
CA GLU A 22 7.41 -7.27 -8.67
C GLU A 22 6.55 -6.09 -8.23
N ASN A 23 6.64 -4.95 -8.93
CA ASN A 23 5.82 -3.78 -8.66
C ASN A 23 4.32 -4.06 -8.91
N THR A 24 4.00 -4.86 -9.92
CA THR A 24 2.60 -5.25 -10.22
C THR A 24 2.03 -6.12 -9.09
N GLY A 25 2.81 -7.09 -8.58
CA GLY A 25 2.44 -7.88 -7.40
C GLY A 25 2.19 -7.00 -6.18
N ALA A 26 3.14 -6.11 -5.86
CA ALA A 26 3.01 -5.19 -4.73
C ALA A 26 1.79 -4.26 -4.86
N ARG A 27 1.47 -3.76 -6.07
CA ARG A 27 0.27 -2.94 -6.31
C ARG A 27 -1.02 -3.70 -6.09
N LEU A 28 -1.07 -4.98 -6.49
CA LEU A 28 -2.22 -5.84 -6.28
C LEU A 28 -2.44 -6.09 -4.78
N GLU A 29 -1.38 -6.39 -4.04
CA GLU A 29 -1.45 -6.57 -2.58
C GLU A 29 -1.93 -5.30 -1.89
N ILE A 30 -1.39 -4.13 -2.24
CA ILE A 30 -1.85 -2.84 -1.71
C ILE A 30 -3.32 -2.59 -2.02
N ALA A 31 -3.79 -2.91 -3.24
CA ALA A 31 -5.19 -2.78 -3.61
C ALA A 31 -6.11 -3.68 -2.76
N LEU A 32 -5.73 -4.94 -2.54
CA LEU A 32 -6.48 -5.87 -1.69
C LEU A 32 -6.50 -5.40 -0.23
N ILE A 33 -5.39 -4.87 0.29
CA ILE A 33 -5.33 -4.33 1.65
C ILE A 33 -6.25 -3.11 1.77
N LYS A 34 -6.25 -2.21 0.79
CA LYS A 34 -7.15 -1.03 0.76
C LYS A 34 -8.62 -1.45 0.80
N GLU A 35 -9.01 -2.41 -0.03
CA GLU A 35 -10.37 -2.92 -0.10
C GLU A 35 -10.81 -3.53 1.24
N ARG A 36 -9.99 -4.41 1.81
CA ARG A 36 -10.27 -5.07 3.09
C ARG A 36 -10.37 -4.07 4.24
N ALA A 37 -9.45 -3.11 4.32
CA ALA A 37 -9.47 -2.08 5.35
C ALA A 37 -10.70 -1.16 5.21
N ALA A 38 -11.07 -0.77 3.99
CA ALA A 38 -12.29 -0.01 3.73
C ALA A 38 -13.55 -0.78 4.13
N TYR A 39 -13.60 -2.08 3.83
CA TYR A 39 -14.71 -2.96 4.22
C TYR A 39 -14.82 -3.11 5.74
N LEU A 40 -13.70 -3.28 6.45
CA LEU A 40 -13.71 -3.33 7.91
C LEU A 40 -14.21 -2.02 8.54
N LEU A 41 -13.81 -0.87 7.97
CA LEU A 41 -14.26 0.44 8.44
C LEU A 41 -15.74 0.73 8.12
N SER A 42 -16.30 0.19 7.03
CA SER A 42 -17.71 0.42 6.69
C SER A 42 -18.68 -0.31 7.61
N GLN A 43 -18.21 -1.36 8.29
CA GLN A 43 -19.01 -2.09 9.24
C GLN A 43 -19.03 -1.41 10.63
N HIS A 44 -20.18 -1.49 11.29
CA HIS A 44 -20.47 -0.75 12.52
C HIS A 44 -19.86 -1.39 13.80
N GLU A 45 -19.72 -2.72 13.84
CA GLU A 45 -19.23 -3.48 15.02
C GLU A 45 -17.91 -4.29 14.90
N PRO A 46 -17.37 -4.67 13.73
CA PRO A 46 -16.36 -5.73 13.68
C PRO A 46 -14.96 -5.28 14.09
N VAL A 47 -14.64 -3.99 14.04
CA VAL A 47 -13.25 -3.55 14.28
C VAL A 47 -12.87 -3.75 15.74
N ALA A 48 -13.77 -3.42 16.68
CA ALA A 48 -13.53 -3.59 18.10
C ALA A 48 -13.55 -5.08 18.53
N SER A 49 -14.43 -5.90 17.96
CA SER A 49 -14.51 -7.34 18.27
C SER A 49 -13.30 -8.13 17.75
N LEU A 50 -12.61 -7.62 16.73
CA LEU A 50 -11.33 -8.13 16.24
C LEU A 50 -10.12 -7.59 17.04
N GLY A 51 -10.35 -6.76 18.06
CA GLY A 51 -9.28 -6.12 18.85
C GLY A 51 -8.48 -5.08 18.07
N LEU A 52 -9.04 -4.56 16.96
CA LEU A 52 -8.39 -3.56 16.12
C LEU A 52 -8.82 -2.16 16.55
N ASP A 53 -7.89 -1.22 16.53
CA ASP A 53 -8.19 0.20 16.70
C ASP A 53 -8.70 0.77 15.37
N ARG A 54 -9.96 1.24 15.38
CA ARG A 54 -10.64 1.81 14.22
C ARG A 54 -9.95 3.07 13.69
N GLU A 55 -9.42 3.91 14.56
CA GLU A 55 -8.72 5.14 14.14
C GLU A 55 -7.33 4.81 13.59
N ALA A 56 -6.64 3.82 14.17
CA ALA A 56 -5.38 3.32 13.60
C ALA A 56 -5.60 2.71 12.20
N LEU A 57 -6.67 1.92 12.02
CA LEU A 57 -7.02 1.35 10.72
C LEU A 57 -7.36 2.42 9.69
N ARG A 58 -8.04 3.49 10.11
CA ARG A 58 -8.36 4.65 9.27
C ARG A 58 -7.11 5.41 8.83
N ALA A 59 -6.18 5.64 9.75
CA ALA A 59 -4.90 6.28 9.46
C ALA A 59 -4.05 5.43 8.50
N ALA A 60 -3.98 4.11 8.72
CA ALA A 60 -3.30 3.19 7.83
C ALA A 60 -3.92 3.19 6.42
N LEU A 61 -5.25 3.23 6.31
CA LEU A 61 -5.91 3.35 5.01
C LEU A 61 -5.59 4.70 4.33
N SER A 62 -5.61 5.81 5.07
CA SER A 62 -5.25 7.13 4.56
C SER A 62 -3.80 7.15 4.03
N TYR A 63 -2.86 6.54 4.78
CA TYR A 63 -1.48 6.36 4.32
C TYR A 63 -1.40 5.58 3.01
N LEU A 64 -2.09 4.45 2.91
CA LEU A 64 -2.08 3.63 1.68
C LEU A 64 -2.66 4.37 0.47
N TRP A 65 -3.65 5.25 0.67
CA TRP A 65 -4.26 6.03 -0.41
C TRP A 65 -3.39 7.19 -0.88
N HIS A 66 -2.72 7.88 0.03
CA HIS A 66 -2.04 9.14 -0.26
C HIS A 66 -0.51 9.05 -0.24
N GLY A 67 0.06 7.97 0.30
CA GLY A 67 1.50 7.79 0.45
C GLY A 67 2.17 8.77 1.41
N SER A 68 1.39 9.52 2.20
CA SER A 68 1.87 10.58 3.08
C SER A 68 1.67 10.21 4.55
N GLU A 69 2.78 10.07 5.26
CA GLU A 69 2.80 9.81 6.70
C GLU A 69 2.19 10.98 7.50
N GLN A 70 2.45 12.22 7.08
CA GLN A 70 1.88 13.41 7.71
C GLN A 70 0.34 13.42 7.63
N GLN A 71 -0.21 13.05 6.48
CA GLN A 71 -1.66 12.97 6.29
C GLN A 71 -2.30 11.91 7.20
N ALA A 72 -1.65 10.73 7.30
CA ALA A 72 -2.11 9.63 8.14
C ALA A 72 -2.10 10.00 9.64
N LEU A 73 -1.04 10.67 10.10
CA LEU A 73 -0.95 11.16 11.47
C LEU A 73 -2.04 12.20 11.77
N CYS A 74 -2.28 13.14 10.85
CA CYS A 74 -3.36 14.11 11.02
C CYS A 74 -4.73 13.45 11.17
N ASP A 75 -5.03 12.41 10.38
CA ASP A 75 -6.30 11.70 10.47
C ASP A 75 -6.43 10.89 11.77
N PHE A 76 -5.34 10.28 12.24
CA PHE A 76 -5.29 9.57 13.53
C PHE A 76 -5.60 10.49 14.72
N PHE A 77 -4.96 11.66 14.77
CA PHE A 77 -5.16 12.62 15.87
C PHE A 77 -6.52 13.33 15.80
N LYS A 78 -7.11 13.50 14.62
CA LYS A 78 -8.48 14.03 14.47
C LYS A 78 -9.54 13.06 14.99
N GLY A 79 -9.30 11.75 14.90
CA GLY A 79 -10.20 10.71 15.38
C GLY A 79 -10.21 10.52 16.90
N LYS A 80 -9.07 10.77 17.57
CA LYS A 80 -8.97 10.78 19.03
C LYS A 80 -9.54 12.07 19.60
N LYS A 81 -10.86 12.13 19.83
CA LYS A 81 -11.41 13.10 20.77
C LYS A 81 -10.87 12.79 22.16
N LEU A 82 -10.23 13.80 22.78
CA LEU A 82 -9.87 13.83 24.20
C LEU A 82 -11.10 13.62 25.08
#